data_AF-A0A1F8M824-F1
#
_entry.id   AF-A0A1F8M824-F1
#
_cell.length_a   1.000
_cell.length_b   1.000
_cell.length_c   1.000
_cell.angle_alpha   90.00
_cell.angle_beta   90.00
_cell.angle_gamma   90.00
#
_symmetry.space_group_name_H-M   'P 1'
#
loop_
_entity.id
_entity.type
_entity.pdbx_description
1 polymer ?
#
loop_
_entity_poly.entity_id
_entity_poly.type
_entity_poly.pdbx_seq_one_letter_code
_entity_poly.pdbx_strand_id
1 'polypeptide(L)'
;MLSTDEHFKVSHILDDLRHSVGDSEFGYRAQGFLAHALMHLGWTIIDIKPQGHPDVIANLGSQALLLQAKSIHGRTRRQGFSLGQEDLEGIRPKDHNTTGYLAILDCTIPVSWLLVDYCVIRRQVAQPTHVVSLYAMGNKELSSECTEEFVKLVSSHQSHIRNLDFHILCSRALRGEPL
;
A
#
# COMPACT_ATOMS: atom_id res chain seq x y z
N MET A 1 -7.82 -16.51 -5.42
CA MET A 1 -7.50 -16.33 -6.86
C MET A 1 -8.59 -15.49 -7.51
N LEU A 2 -8.30 -14.20 -7.65
CA LEU A 2 -9.16 -13.22 -8.33
C LEU A 2 -9.17 -13.47 -9.84
N SER A 3 -10.28 -13.13 -10.49
CA SER A 3 -10.36 -13.21 -11.95
C SER A 3 -9.68 -12.02 -12.62
N THR A 4 -9.20 -12.20 -13.85
CA THR A 4 -8.66 -11.10 -14.67
C THR A 4 -9.66 -9.94 -14.81
N ASP A 5 -10.95 -10.25 -14.85
CA ASP A 5 -12.04 -9.27 -14.96
C ASP A 5 -12.14 -8.39 -13.71
N GLU A 6 -11.90 -8.94 -12.52
CA GLU A 6 -11.90 -8.17 -11.26
C GLU A 6 -10.75 -7.16 -11.22
N HIS A 7 -9.53 -7.59 -11.59
CA HIS A 7 -8.40 -6.67 -11.67
C HIS A 7 -8.61 -5.57 -12.72
N PHE A 8 -9.20 -5.92 -13.86
CA PHE A 8 -9.55 -4.95 -14.90
C PHE A 8 -10.54 -3.90 -14.37
N LYS A 9 -11.61 -4.36 -13.73
CA LYS A 9 -12.63 -3.50 -13.12
C LYS A 9 -12.06 -2.58 -12.04
N VAL A 10 -11.26 -3.13 -11.12
CA VAL A 10 -10.62 -2.34 -10.06
C VAL A 10 -9.66 -1.31 -10.63
N SER A 11 -8.89 -1.64 -11.66
CA SER A 11 -7.99 -0.68 -12.32
C SER A 11 -8.75 0.55 -12.82
N HIS A 12 -9.91 0.35 -13.46
CA HIS A 12 -10.77 1.45 -13.90
C HIS A 12 -11.33 2.28 -12.74
N ILE A 13 -11.79 1.63 -11.66
CA ILE A 13 -12.27 2.33 -10.47
C ILE A 13 -11.17 3.22 -9.86
N LEU A 14 -9.94 2.70 -9.77
CA LEU A 14 -8.81 3.44 -9.23
C LEU A 14 -8.37 4.59 -10.13
N ASP A 15 -8.38 4.40 -11.45
CA ASP A 15 -8.04 5.45 -12.39
C ASP A 15 -9.09 6.57 -12.34
N ASP A 16 -10.38 6.24 -12.32
CA ASP A 16 -11.48 7.21 -12.14
C ASP A 16 -11.37 7.95 -10.81
N LEU A 17 -11.07 7.24 -9.72
CA LEU A 17 -10.89 7.84 -8.40
C LEU A 17 -9.72 8.83 -8.43
N ARG A 18 -8.56 8.42 -8.96
CA ARG A 18 -7.37 9.26 -9.08
C ARG A 18 -7.65 10.52 -9.89
N HIS A 19 -8.30 10.40 -11.06
CA HIS A 19 -8.67 11.55 -11.88
C HIS A 19 -9.62 12.51 -11.15
N SER A 20 -10.50 11.98 -10.30
CA SER A 20 -11.47 12.79 -9.55
C SER A 20 -10.86 13.53 -8.37
N VAL A 21 -9.88 12.95 -7.66
CA VAL A 21 -9.36 13.50 -6.40
C VAL A 21 -7.95 14.09 -6.51
N GLY A 22 -7.22 13.77 -7.59
CA GLY A 22 -5.83 14.15 -7.79
C GLY A 22 -4.83 13.20 -7.14
N ASP A 23 -3.57 13.30 -7.56
CA ASP A 23 -2.52 12.33 -7.19
C ASP A 23 -2.17 12.34 -5.70
N SER A 24 -2.10 13.51 -5.08
CA SER A 24 -1.77 13.64 -3.66
C SER A 24 -2.83 13.00 -2.77
N GLU A 25 -4.10 13.33 -2.98
CA GLU A 25 -5.22 12.75 -2.22
C GLU A 25 -5.38 11.25 -2.49
N PHE A 26 -5.15 10.81 -3.74
CA PHE A 26 -5.14 9.39 -4.06
C PHE A 26 -4.05 8.64 -3.29
N GLY A 27 -2.85 9.21 -3.17
CA GLY A 27 -1.75 8.63 -2.37
C GLY A 27 -2.13 8.44 -0.90
N TYR A 28 -2.77 9.43 -0.29
CA TYR A 28 -3.29 9.33 1.07
C TYR A 28 -4.35 8.22 1.18
N ARG A 29 -5.32 8.18 0.26
CA ARG A 29 -6.33 7.10 0.27
C ARG A 29 -5.70 5.72 0.09
N ALA A 30 -4.65 5.57 -0.72
CA ALA A 30 -3.93 4.32 -0.86
C ALA A 30 -3.31 3.84 0.47
N GLN A 31 -2.80 4.73 1.31
CA GLN A 31 -2.35 4.40 2.68
C GLN A 31 -3.51 3.87 3.53
N GLY A 32 -4.65 4.56 3.50
CA GLY A 32 -5.85 4.13 4.21
C GLY A 32 -6.35 2.76 3.74
N PHE A 33 -6.37 2.52 2.43
CA PHE A 33 -6.76 1.22 1.88
C PHE A 33 -5.78 0.10 2.24
N LEU A 34 -4.47 0.38 2.29
CA LEU A 34 -3.48 -0.59 2.77
C LEU A 34 -3.77 -0.99 4.22
N ALA A 35 -4.09 -0.02 5.08
CA ALA A 35 -4.44 -0.29 6.47
C ALA A 35 -5.69 -1.19 6.58
N HIS A 36 -6.73 -0.95 5.77
CA HIS A 36 -7.90 -1.83 5.74
C HIS A 36 -7.60 -3.25 5.21
N ALA A 37 -6.74 -3.37 4.19
CA ALA A 37 -6.30 -4.67 3.70
C ALA A 37 -5.56 -5.45 4.80
N LEU A 38 -4.63 -4.81 5.52
CA LEU A 38 -3.94 -5.43 6.66
C LEU A 38 -4.92 -5.80 7.79
N MET A 39 -5.89 -4.95 8.08
CA MET A 39 -6.92 -5.21 9.09
C MET A 39 -7.72 -6.49 8.78
N HIS A 40 -8.10 -6.70 7.52
CA HIS A 40 -8.77 -7.93 7.09
C HIS A 40 -7.87 -9.18 7.20
N LEU A 41 -6.56 -9.00 7.10
CA LEU A 41 -5.56 -10.04 7.35
C LEU A 41 -5.29 -10.27 8.85
N GLY A 42 -6.05 -9.62 9.74
CA GLY A 42 -5.98 -9.79 11.19
C GLY A 42 -5.00 -8.85 11.90
N TRP A 43 -4.36 -7.93 11.19
CA TRP A 43 -3.48 -6.95 11.80
C TRP A 43 -4.28 -5.88 12.54
N THR A 44 -3.80 -5.49 13.72
CA THR A 44 -4.32 -4.32 14.45
C THR A 44 -3.58 -3.07 13.98
N ILE A 45 -4.30 -2.08 13.45
CA ILE A 45 -3.71 -0.82 13.03
C ILE A 45 -3.46 0.06 14.26
N ILE A 46 -2.22 0.47 14.45
CA ILE A 46 -1.78 1.27 15.61
C ILE A 46 -1.76 2.75 15.28
N ASP A 47 -1.27 3.10 14.08
CA ASP A 47 -1.15 4.48 13.64
C ASP A 47 -1.21 4.57 12.11
N ILE A 48 -1.76 5.67 11.61
CA ILE A 48 -1.72 6.04 10.19
C ILE A 48 -1.40 7.54 10.12
N LYS A 49 -0.25 7.87 9.54
CA LYS A 49 0.26 9.24 9.56
C LYS A 49 -0.01 9.95 8.24
N PRO A 50 -0.72 11.10 8.25
CA PRO A 50 -0.83 11.96 7.06
C PRO A 50 0.51 12.59 6.67
N GLN A 51 1.44 12.73 7.62
CA GLN A 51 2.75 13.31 7.41
C GLN A 51 3.80 12.59 8.26
N GLY A 52 5.01 12.47 7.70
CA GLY A 52 6.13 11.76 8.30
C GLY A 52 6.15 10.28 7.92
N HIS A 53 7.06 9.55 8.57
CA HIS A 53 7.32 8.15 8.27
C HIS A 53 7.36 7.30 9.56
N PRO A 54 6.94 6.03 9.54
CA PRO A 54 6.25 5.36 8.43
C PRO A 54 4.82 5.88 8.27
N ASP A 55 4.20 5.59 7.12
CA ASP A 55 2.80 5.97 6.84
C ASP A 55 1.83 5.13 7.69
N VAL A 56 2.08 3.83 7.85
CA VAL A 56 1.21 2.90 8.58
C VAL A 56 2.04 2.09 9.57
N ILE A 57 1.51 1.93 10.79
CA ILE A 57 2.04 1.04 11.82
C ILE A 57 0.95 0.03 12.18
N ALA A 58 1.28 -1.25 12.15
CA ALA A 58 0.34 -2.33 12.45
C ALA A 58 0.99 -3.45 13.24
N ASN A 59 0.22 -4.17 14.06
CA ASN A 59 0.69 -5.28 14.89
C ASN A 59 -0.10 -6.57 14.67
N LEU A 60 0.57 -7.72 14.77
CA LEU A 60 -0.04 -9.04 14.84
C LEU A 60 0.68 -9.85 15.92
N GLY A 61 0.02 -10.01 17.08
CA GLY A 61 0.66 -10.59 18.26
C GLY A 61 1.85 -9.75 18.73
N SER A 62 3.04 -10.35 18.75
CA SER A 62 4.29 -9.65 19.11
C SER A 62 5.01 -8.99 17.93
N GLN A 63 4.52 -9.19 16.70
CA GLN A 63 5.16 -8.65 15.50
C GLN A 63 4.59 -7.28 15.15
N ALA A 64 5.47 -6.33 14.82
CA ALA A 64 5.14 -4.99 14.36
C ALA A 64 5.55 -4.80 12.89
N LEU A 65 4.72 -4.09 12.12
CA LEU A 65 5.02 -3.64 10.77
C LEU A 65 5.14 -2.12 10.73
N LEU A 66 6.17 -1.64 10.03
CA LEU A 66 6.35 -0.25 9.66
C LEU A 66 6.24 -0.16 8.13
N LEU A 67 5.20 0.49 7.61
CA LEU A 67 4.98 0.53 6.16
C LEU A 67 5.05 1.96 5.62
N GLN A 68 5.82 2.14 4.55
CA GLN A 68 5.77 3.32 3.70
C GLN A 68 4.98 2.98 2.45
N ALA A 69 3.84 3.62 2.21
CA ALA A 69 3.04 3.39 1.03
C ALA A 69 3.41 4.37 -0.09
N LYS A 70 3.40 3.90 -1.34
CA LYS A 70 3.48 4.70 -2.55
C LYS A 70 2.52 4.10 -3.60
N SER A 71 2.06 4.90 -4.56
CA SER A 71 1.32 4.41 -5.71
C SER A 71 2.09 4.64 -7.00
N ILE A 72 1.96 3.71 -7.94
CA ILE A 72 2.47 3.85 -9.30
C ILE A 72 1.34 3.67 -10.32
N HIS A 73 1.47 4.40 -11.43
CA HIS A 73 0.49 4.43 -12.51
C HIS A 73 1.20 4.19 -13.85
N GLY A 74 0.45 3.93 -14.92
CA GLY A 74 1.00 3.43 -16.19
C GLY A 74 2.18 4.23 -16.78
N ARG A 75 2.21 5.56 -16.61
CA ARG A 75 3.33 6.40 -17.06
C ARG A 75 4.56 6.29 -16.15
N THR A 76 4.36 6.17 -14.83
CA THR A 76 5.44 6.04 -13.85
C THR A 76 6.10 4.67 -13.87
N ARG A 77 5.44 3.62 -14.34
CA ARG A 77 6.04 2.27 -14.47
C ARG A 77 7.29 2.23 -15.34
N ARG A 78 7.40 3.13 -16.33
CA ARG A 78 8.56 3.25 -17.22
C ARG A 78 9.65 4.17 -16.66
N GLN A 79 9.34 4.95 -15.64
CA GLN A 79 10.28 5.83 -14.96
C GLN A 79 10.88 5.05 -13.78
N GLY A 80 12.17 5.25 -13.51
CA GLY A 80 12.79 4.66 -12.33
C GLY A 80 12.14 5.20 -11.07
N PHE A 81 11.75 4.32 -10.16
CA PHE A 81 11.23 4.69 -8.86
C PHE A 81 12.41 5.10 -7.95
N SER A 82 12.40 6.34 -7.47
CA SER A 82 13.42 6.83 -6.53
C SER A 82 12.82 6.90 -5.14
N LEU A 83 13.45 6.20 -4.20
CA LEU A 83 13.04 6.18 -2.80
C LEU A 83 13.86 7.22 -2.02
N GLY A 84 13.19 8.05 -1.23
CA GLY A 84 13.88 9.00 -0.36
C GLY A 84 14.62 8.27 0.77
N GLN A 85 15.72 8.87 1.25
CA GLN A 85 16.39 8.35 2.44
C GLN A 85 15.47 8.41 3.68
N GLU A 86 14.64 9.45 3.78
CA GLU A 86 13.67 9.61 4.87
C GLU A 86 12.60 8.51 4.87
N ASP A 87 12.10 8.12 3.70
CA ASP A 87 11.17 6.99 3.55
C ASP A 87 11.78 5.69 4.13
N LEU A 88 13.06 5.44 3.82
CA LEU A 88 13.77 4.24 4.28
C LEU A 88 14.06 4.25 5.77
N GLU A 89 14.52 5.37 6.32
CA GLU A 89 14.77 5.46 7.76
C GLU A 89 13.45 5.35 8.55
N GLY A 90 12.34 5.84 7.99
CA GLY A 90 11.02 5.72 8.60
C GLY A 90 10.53 4.28 8.79
N ILE A 91 10.88 3.38 7.87
CA ILE A 91 10.51 1.96 7.96
C ILE A 91 11.62 1.08 8.55
N ARG A 92 12.72 1.66 9.01
CA ARG A 92 13.85 0.89 9.54
C ARG A 92 13.45 0.12 10.82
N PRO A 93 13.57 -1.21 10.84
CA PRO A 93 13.41 -2.00 12.06
C PRO A 93 14.33 -1.54 13.19
N LYS A 94 13.78 -1.42 14.40
CA LYS A 94 14.54 -1.06 15.61
C LYS A 94 14.88 -2.27 16.49
N ASP A 95 14.19 -3.38 16.28
CA ASP A 95 14.37 -4.63 17.01
C ASP A 95 14.03 -5.83 16.11
N HIS A 96 14.13 -7.05 16.66
CA HIS A 96 13.91 -8.31 15.95
C HIS A 96 12.43 -8.64 15.71
N ASN A 97 11.51 -7.94 16.35
CA ASN A 97 10.06 -8.17 16.23
C ASN A 97 9.40 -7.16 15.29
N THR A 98 10.17 -6.21 14.76
CA THR A 98 9.70 -5.18 13.86
C THR A 98 10.18 -5.48 12.44
N THR A 99 9.27 -5.45 11.47
CA THR A 99 9.61 -5.56 10.05
C THR A 99 9.20 -4.30 9.30
N GLY A 100 10.10 -3.80 8.48
CA GLY A 100 9.87 -2.63 7.63
C GLY A 100 9.51 -3.03 6.22
N TYR A 101 8.50 -2.40 5.62
CA TYR A 101 8.13 -2.62 4.23
C TYR A 101 7.96 -1.31 3.47
N LEU A 102 8.50 -1.27 2.25
CA LEU A 102 8.00 -0.38 1.22
C LEU A 102 6.81 -1.06 0.55
N ALA A 103 5.62 -0.47 0.66
CA ALA A 103 4.40 -0.96 0.04
C ALA A 103 4.07 -0.11 -1.20
N ILE A 104 4.02 -0.74 -2.37
CA ILE A 104 3.72 -0.07 -3.63
C ILE A 104 2.41 -0.59 -4.18
N LEU A 105 1.46 0.31 -4.39
CA LEU A 105 0.23 0.03 -5.14
C LEU A 105 0.49 0.24 -6.63
N ASP A 106 0.68 -0.85 -7.37
CA ASP A 106 0.68 -0.85 -8.83
C ASP A 106 -0.76 -0.83 -9.35
N CYS A 107 -1.20 0.33 -9.83
CA CYS A 107 -2.54 0.50 -10.38
C CYS A 107 -2.66 0.02 -11.84
N THR A 108 -1.57 -0.45 -12.46
CA THR A 108 -1.63 -1.07 -13.80
C THR A 108 -2.26 -2.45 -13.73
N ILE A 109 -2.76 -2.97 -14.85
CA ILE A 109 -3.39 -4.30 -14.87
C ILE A 109 -2.30 -5.38 -14.96
N PRO A 110 -2.32 -6.41 -14.08
CA PRO A 110 -3.24 -6.59 -12.95
C PRO A 110 -2.87 -5.69 -11.75
N VAL A 111 -3.89 -5.09 -11.12
CA VAL A 111 -3.69 -4.23 -9.94
C VAL A 111 -3.10 -5.06 -8.81
N SER A 112 -2.06 -4.55 -8.17
CA SER A 112 -1.40 -5.27 -7.07
C SER A 112 -0.74 -4.37 -6.04
N TRP A 113 -0.70 -4.87 -4.81
CA TRP A 113 0.23 -4.43 -3.78
C TRP A 113 1.53 -5.21 -3.91
N LEU A 114 2.64 -4.49 -3.77
CA LEU A 114 3.98 -5.03 -3.73
C LEU A 114 4.67 -4.57 -2.46
N LEU A 115 4.94 -5.50 -1.56
CA LEU A 115 5.60 -5.25 -0.28
C LEU A 115 7.05 -5.71 -0.34
N VAL A 116 7.99 -4.77 -0.33
CA VAL A 116 9.43 -5.04 -0.39
C VAL A 116 10.06 -4.82 0.99
N ASP A 117 10.71 -5.85 1.51
CA ASP A 117 11.35 -5.82 2.83
C ASP A 117 12.46 -4.76 2.90
N TYR A 118 12.49 -3.98 3.99
CA TYR A 118 13.52 -2.98 4.28
C TYR A 118 14.93 -3.53 4.07
N CYS A 119 15.22 -4.74 4.55
CA CYS A 119 16.55 -5.36 4.47
C CYS A 119 17.02 -5.58 3.04
N VAL A 120 16.07 -5.74 2.11
CA VAL A 120 16.30 -5.89 0.68
C VAL A 120 16.42 -4.53 0.00
N ILE A 121 15.44 -3.64 0.20
CA ILE A 121 15.37 -2.36 -0.52
C ILE A 121 16.45 -1.36 -0.07
N ARG A 122 16.94 -1.43 1.18
CA ARG A 122 18.03 -0.57 1.66
C ARG A 122 19.34 -0.72 0.87
N ARG A 123 19.48 -1.76 0.04
CA ARG A 123 20.65 -1.94 -0.83
C ARG A 123 20.54 -1.12 -2.12
N GLN A 124 19.39 -0.53 -2.39
CA GLN A 124 19.05 0.20 -3.61
C GLN A 124 18.93 1.72 -3.37
N VAL A 125 19.33 2.23 -2.19
CA VAL A 125 19.26 3.66 -1.88
C VAL A 125 20.08 4.45 -2.91
N ALA A 126 19.55 5.60 -3.33
CA ALA A 126 20.17 6.53 -4.27
C ALA A 126 20.28 6.06 -5.73
N GLN A 127 19.68 4.91 -6.10
CA GLN A 127 19.55 4.50 -7.50
C GLN A 127 18.07 4.39 -7.89
N PRO A 128 17.68 4.95 -9.06
CA PRO A 128 16.35 4.71 -9.60
C PRO A 128 16.15 3.20 -9.80
N THR A 129 15.16 2.64 -9.11
CA THR A 129 14.85 1.21 -9.18
C THR A 129 13.68 1.00 -10.13
N HIS A 130 13.82 0.11 -11.11
CA HIS A 130 12.71 -0.23 -11.98
C HIS A 130 11.67 -1.07 -11.24
N VAL A 131 10.39 -0.85 -11.55
CA VAL A 131 9.27 -1.58 -10.95
C VAL A 131 9.43 -3.10 -11.06
N VAL A 132 9.93 -3.60 -12.19
CA VAL A 132 10.21 -5.04 -12.38
C VAL A 132 11.21 -5.59 -11.35
N SER A 133 12.23 -4.82 -11.00
CA SER A 133 13.17 -5.19 -9.95
C SER A 133 12.49 -5.23 -8.58
N LEU A 134 11.59 -4.27 -8.31
CA LEU A 134 10.80 -4.27 -7.07
C LEU A 134 9.94 -5.54 -6.99
N TYR A 135 9.27 -5.96 -8.07
CA TYR A 135 8.50 -7.20 -8.11
C TYR A 135 9.35 -8.44 -7.79
N ALA A 136 10.58 -8.49 -8.28
CA ALA A 136 11.50 -9.59 -7.97
C ALA A 136 11.95 -9.62 -6.50
N MET A 137 11.95 -8.47 -5.83
CA MET A 137 12.34 -8.29 -4.43
C MET A 137 11.17 -8.41 -3.44
N GLY A 138 9.93 -8.40 -3.93
CA GLY A 138 8.73 -8.39 -3.09
C GLY A 138 8.54 -9.67 -2.28
N ASN A 139 8.01 -9.53 -1.06
CA ASN A 139 7.44 -10.62 -0.30
C ASN A 139 6.15 -11.09 -1.00
N LYS A 140 6.24 -12.20 -1.74
CA LYS A 140 5.16 -12.68 -2.61
C LYS A 140 3.87 -13.01 -1.86
N GLU A 141 4.00 -13.62 -0.68
CA GLU A 141 2.86 -14.06 0.12
C GLU A 141 2.06 -12.86 0.61
N LEU A 142 2.70 -11.98 1.39
CA LEU A 142 2.04 -10.79 1.94
C LEU A 142 1.56 -9.82 0.84
N SER A 143 2.31 -9.69 -0.26
CA SER A 143 1.90 -8.90 -1.43
C SER A 143 0.62 -9.45 -2.06
N SER A 144 0.53 -10.77 -2.23
CA SER A 144 -0.65 -11.44 -2.79
C SER A 144 -1.84 -11.29 -1.86
N GLU A 145 -1.68 -11.53 -0.57
CA GLU A 145 -2.74 -11.40 0.44
C GLU A 145 -3.29 -9.96 0.51
N CYS A 146 -2.41 -8.96 0.59
CA CYS A 146 -2.82 -7.55 0.57
C CYS A 146 -3.52 -7.19 -0.75
N THR A 147 -3.05 -7.72 -1.87
CA THR A 147 -3.69 -7.52 -3.18
C THR A 147 -5.11 -8.10 -3.19
N GLU A 148 -5.28 -9.33 -2.70
CA GLU A 148 -6.59 -9.98 -2.69
C GLU A 148 -7.59 -9.21 -1.83
N GLU A 149 -7.22 -8.83 -0.60
CA GLU A 149 -8.10 -8.06 0.27
C GLU A 149 -8.40 -6.67 -0.28
N PHE A 150 -7.41 -6.00 -0.87
CA PHE A 150 -7.60 -4.69 -1.49
C PHE A 150 -8.57 -4.74 -2.69
N VAL A 151 -8.42 -5.72 -3.59
CA VAL A 151 -9.31 -5.85 -4.75
C VAL A 151 -10.75 -6.16 -4.31
N LYS A 152 -10.94 -7.04 -3.32
CA LYS A 152 -12.27 -7.31 -2.73
C LYS A 152 -12.88 -6.05 -2.13
N LEU A 153 -12.08 -5.28 -1.40
CA LEU A 153 -12.49 -4.04 -0.76
C LEU A 153 -12.97 -3.01 -1.80
N VAL A 154 -12.14 -2.71 -2.81
CA VAL A 154 -12.50 -1.74 -3.86
C VAL A 154 -13.73 -2.19 -4.65
N SER A 155 -13.81 -3.48 -4.98
CA SER A 155 -14.93 -4.05 -5.72
C SER A 155 -16.25 -3.95 -4.96
N SER A 156 -16.21 -4.21 -3.64
CA SER A 156 -17.39 -4.20 -2.77
C SER A 156 -17.89 -2.78 -2.48
N HIS A 157 -17.00 -1.77 -2.51
CA HIS A 157 -17.30 -0.39 -2.14
C HIS A 157 -17.31 0.57 -3.33
N GLN A 158 -17.34 0.05 -4.57
CA GLN A 158 -17.23 0.85 -5.80
C GLN A 158 -18.22 2.03 -5.90
N SER A 159 -19.42 1.91 -5.33
CA SER A 159 -20.48 2.92 -5.42
C SER A 159 -20.23 4.15 -4.56
N HIS A 160 -19.39 4.03 -3.53
CA HIS A 160 -19.16 5.07 -2.53
C HIS A 160 -17.68 5.28 -2.23
N ILE A 161 -16.77 4.61 -2.93
CA ILE A 161 -15.31 4.77 -2.77
C ILE A 161 -14.86 6.22 -2.95
N ARG A 162 -15.58 7.03 -3.73
CA ARG A 162 -15.33 8.46 -3.89
C ARG A 162 -15.58 9.25 -2.60
N ASN A 163 -16.53 8.81 -1.78
CA ASN A 163 -16.88 9.43 -0.50
C ASN A 163 -15.96 8.98 0.64
N LEU A 164 -15.11 7.97 0.42
CA LEU A 164 -14.12 7.52 1.38
C LEU A 164 -12.86 8.38 1.24
N ASP A 165 -12.85 9.53 1.92
CA ASP A 165 -11.64 10.33 2.07
C ASP A 165 -10.62 9.68 3.00
N PHE A 166 -9.40 10.22 3.02
CA PHE A 166 -8.34 9.73 3.88
C PHE A 166 -8.73 9.65 5.37
N HIS A 167 -9.44 10.66 5.88
CA HIS A 167 -9.81 10.72 7.29
C HIS A 167 -10.81 9.64 7.68
N ILE A 168 -11.81 9.37 6.83
CA ILE A 168 -12.78 8.29 7.02
C ILE A 168 -12.07 6.94 7.00
N LEU A 169 -11.20 6.71 6.01
CA LEU A 169 -10.43 5.47 5.90
C LEU A 169 -9.61 5.23 7.17
N CYS A 170 -8.85 6.24 7.62
CA CYS A 170 -8.00 6.12 8.79
C CYS A 170 -8.80 5.92 10.08
N SER A 171 -9.83 6.73 10.30
CA SER A 171 -10.63 6.65 11.52
C SER A 171 -11.31 5.28 11.68
N ARG A 172 -11.74 4.65 10.58
CA ARG A 172 -12.34 3.31 10.63
C ARG A 172 -11.29 2.22 10.86
N ALA A 173 -10.16 2.28 10.14
CA ALA A 173 -9.06 1.34 10.30
C ALA A 173 -8.50 1.33 11.73
N LEU A 174 -8.28 2.49 12.33
CA LEU A 174 -7.79 2.62 13.71
C LEU A 174 -8.78 2.10 14.76
N ARG A 175 -10.08 2.07 14.44
CA ARG A 175 -11.13 1.50 15.30
C ARG A 175 -11.40 0.02 15.04
N GLY A 176 -10.74 -0.58 14.05
CA GLY A 176 -11.04 -1.95 13.64
C GLY A 176 -12.39 -2.09 12.93
N GLU A 177 -12.93 -1.01 12.37
CA GLU A 177 -14.24 -1.00 11.71
C GLU A 177 -14.10 -1.28 10.21
N PRO A 178 -14.94 -2.15 9.62
CA PRO A 178 -14.99 -2.36 8.17
C PRO A 178 -15.45 -1.08 7.44
N LEU A 179 -15.18 -1.01 6.14
CA LEU A 179 -15.64 0.08 5.26
C LEU A 179 -17.15 0.06 4.96
#